data_AF-A0ABD0AIH7-F1
#
_entry.id   AF-A0ABD0AIH7-F1
#
_cell.length_a   1.000
_cell.length_b   1.000
_cell.length_c   1.000
_cell.angle_alpha   90.00
_cell.angle_beta   90.00
_cell.angle_gamma   90.00
#
_symmetry.space_group_name_H-M   'P 1'
#
loop_
_entity.id
_entity.type
_entity.pdbx_description
1 polymer ?
#
loop_
_entity_poly.entity_id
_entity_poly.type
_entity_poly.pdbx_seq_one_letter_code
_entity_poly.pdbx_strand_id
1 'polypeptide(L)'
;MNGEKLSLSQIACQYGFAVGTIYQRYRNGARDEELVEPLRHSAGKANQLSVDDGGRLMSISAYALHYQLNELAVRNAFRYLQKEGETVIKADCIRRYLEEIQEDRHAHMPSKTLVMDDQEITRHQLAKRLGVNMKTIRDRTPRDGERLVTKEKLLKEKRRINHRVKIGNVTYSLPELADAFNLSVETVYSRWKRGKRGEELIKPVR
;
A
#
# COMPACT_ATOMS: atom_id res chain seq x y z
N MET A 1 -18.23 -25.08 24.06
CA MET A 1 -16.80 -25.48 24.01
C MET A 1 -16.55 -26.49 25.12
N ASN A 2 -16.38 -27.77 24.78
CA ASN A 2 -16.07 -28.85 25.75
C ASN A 2 -17.01 -28.91 26.98
N GLY A 3 -18.29 -28.58 26.80
CA GLY A 3 -19.28 -28.55 27.89
C GLY A 3 -19.30 -27.27 28.74
N GLU A 4 -18.36 -26.34 28.53
CA GLU A 4 -18.29 -25.07 29.24
C GLU A 4 -18.97 -23.92 28.47
N LYS A 5 -19.62 -23.02 29.22
CA LYS A 5 -20.19 -21.77 28.71
C LYS A 5 -19.13 -20.66 28.75
N LEU A 6 -18.46 -20.45 27.62
CA LEU A 6 -17.51 -19.37 27.43
C LEU A 6 -18.09 -18.27 26.52
N SER A 7 -17.70 -17.01 26.76
CA SER A 7 -17.98 -15.92 25.81
C SER A 7 -17.09 -15.98 24.57
N LEU A 8 -17.54 -15.42 23.45
CA LEU A 8 -16.77 -15.39 22.20
C LEU A 8 -15.40 -14.70 22.36
N SER A 9 -15.31 -13.68 23.22
CA SER A 9 -14.04 -12.99 23.51
C SER A 9 -13.09 -13.86 24.35
N GLN A 10 -13.63 -14.63 25.32
CA GLN A 10 -12.83 -15.59 26.09
C GLN A 10 -12.29 -16.71 25.20
N ILE A 11 -13.13 -17.23 24.30
CA ILE A 11 -12.74 -18.22 23.30
C ILE A 11 -11.62 -17.66 22.40
N ALA A 12 -11.78 -16.44 21.89
CA ALA A 12 -10.75 -15.79 21.06
C ALA A 12 -9.40 -15.67 21.79
N CYS A 13 -9.42 -15.22 23.05
CA CYS A 13 -8.21 -15.08 23.85
C CYS A 13 -7.55 -16.43 24.16
N GLN A 14 -8.34 -17.42 24.57
CA GLN A 14 -7.86 -18.75 24.98
C GLN A 14 -7.21 -19.51 23.83
N TYR A 15 -7.72 -19.34 22.61
CA TYR A 15 -7.24 -20.05 21.42
C TYR A 15 -6.40 -19.18 20.48
N GLY A 16 -6.04 -17.96 20.88
CA GLY A 16 -5.11 -17.10 20.14
C GLY A 16 -5.68 -16.49 18.84
N PHE A 17 -6.98 -16.26 18.76
CA PHE A 17 -7.64 -15.62 17.62
C PHE A 17 -7.96 -14.15 17.88
N ALA A 18 -8.00 -13.34 16.83
CA ALA A 18 -8.62 -12.03 16.90
C ALA A 18 -10.12 -12.18 17.21
N VAL A 19 -10.63 -11.37 18.14
CA VAL A 19 -12.04 -11.41 18.58
C VAL A 19 -12.99 -11.31 17.38
N GLY A 20 -12.72 -10.41 16.43
CA GLY A 20 -13.52 -10.26 15.20
C GLY A 20 -13.65 -11.54 14.37
N THR A 21 -12.60 -12.37 14.32
CA THR A 21 -12.60 -13.65 13.60
C THR A 21 -13.59 -14.64 14.21
N ILE A 22 -13.58 -14.78 15.54
CA ILE A 22 -14.52 -15.66 16.26
C ILE A 22 -15.97 -15.16 16.11
N TYR A 23 -16.20 -13.85 16.20
CA TYR A 23 -17.52 -13.25 15.97
C TYR A 23 -18.05 -13.53 14.57
N GLN A 24 -17.21 -13.39 13.54
CA GLN A 24 -17.60 -13.66 12.16
C GLN A 24 -17.96 -15.14 11.96
N ARG A 25 -17.17 -16.05 12.53
CA ARG A 25 -17.43 -17.50 12.48
C ARG A 25 -18.75 -17.86 13.15
N TYR A 26 -18.99 -17.32 14.35
CA TYR A 26 -20.24 -17.55 15.07
C TYR A 26 -21.46 -17.05 14.28
N ARG A 27 -21.36 -15.86 13.65
CA ARG A 27 -22.38 -15.32 12.75
C ARG A 27 -22.62 -16.20 11.53
N ASN A 28 -21.57 -16.82 11.00
CA ASN A 28 -21.64 -17.75 9.88
C ASN A 28 -22.14 -19.15 10.28
N GLY A 29 -22.53 -19.35 11.55
CA GLY A 29 -23.12 -20.60 12.04
C GLY A 29 -22.13 -21.58 12.66
N ALA A 30 -20.82 -21.30 12.65
CA ALA A 30 -19.83 -22.18 13.26
C ALA A 30 -20.06 -22.34 14.77
N ARG A 31 -19.91 -23.55 15.30
CA ARG A 31 -20.11 -23.86 16.73
C ARG A 31 -18.98 -24.72 17.28
N ASP A 32 -18.80 -24.66 18.60
CA ASP A 32 -17.80 -25.43 19.34
C ASP A 32 -16.41 -25.42 18.67
N GLU A 33 -15.85 -26.58 18.35
CA GLU A 33 -14.50 -26.70 17.77
C GLU A 33 -14.36 -25.97 16.42
N GLU A 34 -15.44 -25.82 15.66
CA GLU A 34 -15.46 -25.08 14.39
C GLU A 34 -15.17 -23.57 14.59
N LEU A 35 -15.46 -23.03 15.78
CA LEU A 35 -15.14 -21.63 16.10
C LEU A 35 -13.65 -21.40 16.17
N VAL A 36 -12.90 -22.41 16.61
CA VAL A 36 -11.45 -22.35 16.85
C VAL A 36 -10.66 -23.20 15.87
N GLU A 37 -11.32 -23.81 14.89
CA GLU A 37 -10.63 -24.51 13.81
C GLU A 37 -9.64 -23.50 13.21
N PRO A 38 -8.33 -23.82 13.14
CA PRO A 38 -7.36 -22.95 12.48
C PRO A 38 -7.96 -22.54 11.15
N LEU A 39 -7.84 -21.27 10.77
CA LEU A 39 -8.24 -20.89 9.41
C LEU A 39 -7.48 -21.83 8.48
N ARG A 40 -8.18 -22.85 7.96
CA ARG A 40 -7.84 -23.41 6.67
C ARG A 40 -7.99 -22.19 5.82
N HIS A 41 -6.87 -21.53 5.52
CA HIS A 41 -6.79 -20.72 4.34
C HIS A 41 -7.11 -21.72 3.23
N SER A 42 -8.40 -21.91 2.97
CA SER A 42 -8.89 -22.53 1.78
C SER A 42 -8.13 -21.78 0.70
N ALA A 43 -7.23 -22.52 0.07
CA ALA A 43 -6.54 -22.11 -1.14
C ALA A 43 -7.63 -21.76 -2.15
N GLY A 44 -8.12 -20.55 -2.04
CA GLY A 44 -9.30 -20.02 -2.70
C GLY A 44 -8.83 -18.91 -3.61
N LYS A 45 -8.06 -19.33 -4.63
CA LYS A 45 -7.84 -18.67 -5.92
C LYS A 45 -7.43 -17.19 -5.88
N ALA A 46 -6.11 -16.97 -5.79
CA ALA A 46 -5.41 -15.89 -6.52
C ALA A 46 -3.87 -15.99 -6.45
N ASN A 47 -3.29 -16.59 -5.38
CA ASN A 47 -1.83 -16.59 -5.19
C ASN A 47 -1.29 -18.02 -5.04
N GLN A 48 -0.97 -18.64 -6.16
CA GLN A 48 -0.31 -19.96 -6.28
C GLN A 48 1.17 -19.94 -5.83
N LEU A 49 1.57 -18.98 -4.99
CA LEU A 49 2.96 -18.71 -4.67
C LEU A 49 3.37 -19.49 -3.41
N SER A 50 4.28 -20.44 -3.56
CA SER A 50 4.72 -21.33 -2.48
C SER A 50 6.22 -21.23 -2.22
N VAL A 51 6.62 -21.21 -0.97
CA VAL A 51 8.02 -21.32 -0.56
C VAL A 51 8.34 -22.79 -0.32
N ASP A 52 9.39 -23.30 -0.99
CA ASP A 52 9.93 -24.64 -0.75
C ASP A 52 11.02 -24.57 0.32
N ASP A 53 10.70 -25.08 1.50
CA ASP A 53 11.61 -25.16 2.64
C ASP A 53 12.01 -26.61 2.89
N GLY A 54 13.10 -27.04 2.25
CA GLY A 54 13.63 -28.39 2.40
C GLY A 54 12.67 -29.50 1.94
N GLY A 55 11.86 -29.25 0.91
CA GLY A 55 10.84 -30.17 0.42
C GLY A 55 9.45 -29.94 1.00
N ARG A 56 9.30 -29.03 1.97
CA ARG A 56 8.01 -28.62 2.51
C ARG A 56 7.52 -27.37 1.79
N LEU A 57 6.43 -27.51 1.03
CA LEU A 57 5.76 -26.38 0.41
C LEU A 57 4.89 -25.63 1.43
N MET A 58 5.15 -24.34 1.57
CA MET A 58 4.40 -23.44 2.44
C MET A 58 3.86 -22.26 1.64
N SER A 59 2.70 -21.72 2.00
CA SER A 59 2.31 -20.41 1.49
C SER A 59 3.26 -19.33 2.04
N ILE A 60 3.34 -18.18 1.35
CA ILE A 60 4.13 -17.03 1.82
C ILE A 60 3.77 -16.67 3.28
N SER A 61 2.48 -16.61 3.61
CA SER A 61 2.00 -16.26 4.96
C SER A 61 2.38 -17.33 5.99
N ALA A 62 2.28 -18.62 5.64
CA ALA A 62 2.66 -19.71 6.52
C ALA A 62 4.17 -19.73 6.79
N TYR A 63 4.98 -19.51 5.76
CA TYR A 63 6.43 -19.41 5.88
C TYR A 63 6.83 -18.21 6.76
N ALA A 64 6.23 -17.03 6.51
CA ALA A 64 6.49 -15.84 7.30
C ALA A 64 6.14 -16.04 8.79
N LEU A 65 4.98 -16.63 9.08
CA LEU A 65 4.56 -16.92 10.45
C LEU A 65 5.50 -17.92 11.14
N HIS A 66 5.88 -19.00 10.46
CA HIS A 66 6.73 -20.04 11.03
C HIS A 66 8.10 -19.52 11.48
N TYR A 67 8.67 -18.62 10.68
CA TYR A 67 9.98 -18.01 10.94
C TYR A 67 9.89 -16.63 11.61
N GLN A 68 8.71 -16.19 12.05
CA GLN A 68 8.46 -14.88 12.66
C GLN A 68 8.96 -13.68 11.82
N LEU A 69 8.88 -13.82 10.50
CA LEU A 69 9.29 -12.81 9.53
C LEU A 69 8.12 -11.88 9.17
N ASN A 70 8.46 -10.68 8.69
CA ASN A 70 7.46 -9.78 8.12
C ASN A 70 6.92 -10.37 6.79
N GLU A 71 5.62 -10.72 6.76
CA GLU A 71 4.99 -11.32 5.56
C GLU A 71 5.15 -10.47 4.30
N LEU A 72 5.10 -9.14 4.43
CA LEU A 72 5.27 -8.24 3.31
C LEU A 72 6.70 -8.31 2.75
N ALA A 73 7.70 -8.44 3.62
CA ALA A 73 9.09 -8.62 3.20
C ALA A 73 9.28 -9.95 2.45
N VAL A 74 8.74 -11.05 2.99
CA VAL A 74 8.76 -12.36 2.32
C VAL A 74 8.04 -12.31 0.97
N ARG A 75 6.88 -11.65 0.89
CA ARG A 75 6.12 -11.49 -0.38
C ARG A 75 6.88 -10.67 -1.42
N ASN A 76 7.58 -9.63 -0.98
CA ASN A 76 8.40 -8.80 -1.84
C ASN A 76 9.63 -9.56 -2.35
N ALA A 77 10.29 -10.32 -1.47
CA ALA A 77 11.38 -11.22 -1.83
C ALA A 77 10.92 -12.24 -2.87
N PHE A 78 9.76 -12.86 -2.65
CA PHE A 78 9.16 -13.79 -3.60
C PHE A 78 9.00 -13.15 -4.99
N ARG A 79 8.34 -11.99 -5.08
CA ARG A 79 8.12 -11.29 -6.35
C ARG A 79 9.41 -10.87 -7.06
N TYR A 80 10.45 -10.55 -6.29
CA TYR A 80 11.74 -10.18 -6.85
C TYR A 80 12.48 -11.39 -7.44
N LEU A 81 12.42 -12.53 -6.75
CA LEU A 81 13.10 -13.76 -7.14
C LEU A 81 12.32 -14.56 -8.20
N GLN A 82 11.02 -14.32 -8.33
CA GLN A 82 10.14 -14.98 -9.28
C GLN A 82 10.58 -14.70 -10.72
N LYS A 83 11.04 -15.74 -11.43
CA LYS A 83 11.19 -15.71 -12.89
C LYS A 83 9.84 -15.95 -13.56
N GLU A 84 9.72 -15.61 -14.84
CA GLU A 84 8.45 -15.76 -15.57
C GLU A 84 7.89 -17.18 -15.44
N GLY A 85 6.66 -17.29 -14.92
CA GLY A 85 5.95 -18.56 -14.75
C GLY A 85 6.30 -19.37 -13.49
N GLU A 86 7.35 -19.01 -12.73
CA GLU A 86 7.68 -19.70 -11.49
C GLU A 86 6.63 -19.41 -10.41
N THR A 87 6.10 -20.47 -9.80
CA THR A 87 5.13 -20.38 -8.70
C THR A 87 5.70 -20.87 -7.37
N VAL A 88 6.93 -21.37 -7.38
CA VAL A 88 7.63 -21.89 -6.21
C VAL A 88 9.04 -21.31 -6.12
N ILE A 89 9.43 -20.83 -4.94
CA ILE A 89 10.77 -20.29 -4.68
C ILE A 89 11.36 -20.99 -3.46
N LYS A 90 12.65 -21.34 -3.50
CA LYS A 90 13.34 -21.99 -2.37
C LYS A 90 13.50 -21.02 -1.20
N ALA A 91 13.29 -21.52 0.02
CA ALA A 91 13.43 -20.78 1.27
C ALA A 91 14.84 -20.16 1.42
N ASP A 92 15.89 -20.86 1.00
CA ASP A 92 17.26 -20.35 1.04
C ASP A 92 17.45 -19.08 0.20
N CYS A 93 16.77 -18.98 -0.94
CA CYS A 93 16.82 -17.78 -1.78
C CYS A 93 16.12 -16.61 -1.08
N ILE A 94 15.00 -16.86 -0.42
CA ILE A 94 14.27 -15.87 0.37
C ILE A 94 15.14 -15.40 1.54
N ARG A 95 15.76 -16.33 2.30
CA ARG A 95 16.63 -16.01 3.44
C ARG A 95 17.82 -15.14 3.03
N ARG A 96 18.58 -15.55 2.00
CA ARG A 96 19.72 -14.77 1.49
C ARG A 96 19.30 -13.37 1.07
N TYR A 97 18.18 -13.25 0.36
CA TYR A 97 17.65 -11.95 -0.04
C TYR A 97 17.30 -11.07 1.17
N LEU A 98 16.66 -11.63 2.20
CA LEU A 98 16.30 -10.90 3.42
C LEU A 98 17.52 -10.49 4.26
N GLU A 99 18.57 -11.30 4.27
CA GLU A 99 19.85 -10.99 4.92
C GLU A 99 20.60 -9.85 4.19
N GLU A 100 20.64 -9.89 2.85
CA GLU A 100 21.30 -8.88 2.01
C GLU A 100 20.67 -7.49 2.18
N ILE A 101 19.35 -7.42 2.39
CA ILE A 101 18.63 -6.16 2.57
C ILE A 101 18.68 -5.62 4.00
N GLN A 102 19.45 -6.27 4.91
CA GLN A 102 19.57 -5.97 6.35
C GLN A 102 18.22 -5.55 6.96
N GLU A 103 17.36 -6.53 7.27
CA GLU A 103 16.09 -6.42 8.03
C GLU A 103 15.81 -5.04 8.69
N ASP A 104 15.47 -4.05 7.88
CA ASP A 104 14.89 -2.82 8.39
C ASP A 104 13.44 -3.19 8.65
N ARG A 105 13.14 -3.47 9.93
CA ARG A 105 11.84 -3.99 10.39
C ARG A 105 10.66 -3.10 10.02
N HIS A 106 10.92 -1.92 9.44
CA HIS A 106 9.95 -0.97 8.89
C HIS A 106 10.12 -0.68 7.38
N ALA A 107 11.14 -1.21 6.69
CA ALA A 107 11.39 -0.92 5.29
C ALA A 107 10.50 -1.75 4.35
N HIS A 108 9.54 -1.03 3.80
CA HIS A 108 8.76 -1.40 2.64
C HIS A 108 9.67 -1.56 1.40
N MET A 109 10.20 -2.77 1.17
CA MET A 109 10.97 -3.18 -0.03
C MET A 109 12.29 -2.38 -0.24
N PRO A 110 13.43 -3.01 -0.59
CA PRO A 110 14.57 -2.23 -1.07
C PRO A 110 14.09 -1.43 -2.27
N SER A 111 14.18 -0.12 -2.14
CA SER A 111 13.78 0.78 -3.21
C SER A 111 14.68 0.50 -4.40
N LYS A 112 14.11 0.13 -5.56
CA LYS A 112 14.84 0.03 -6.84
C LYS A 112 15.94 1.10 -6.87
N THR A 113 17.20 0.68 -7.06
CA THR A 113 18.34 1.59 -7.16
C THR A 113 18.14 2.50 -8.36
N LEU A 114 18.38 3.79 -8.13
CA LEU A 114 18.31 4.86 -9.12
C LEU A 114 19.73 5.28 -9.47
N VAL A 115 19.90 5.92 -10.63
CA VAL A 115 21.16 6.54 -11.03
C VAL A 115 20.98 8.04 -10.90
N MET A 116 21.82 8.68 -10.07
CA MET A 116 21.92 10.12 -9.96
C MET A 116 23.40 10.48 -9.95
N ASP A 117 23.80 11.44 -10.78
CA ASP A 117 25.21 11.87 -10.93
C ASP A 117 26.14 10.67 -11.20
N ASP A 118 25.73 9.77 -12.10
CA ASP A 118 26.45 8.52 -12.46
C ASP A 118 26.68 7.53 -11.31
N GLN A 119 26.02 7.72 -10.17
CA GLN A 119 26.08 6.82 -9.02
C GLN A 119 24.78 6.05 -8.83
N GLU A 120 24.89 4.73 -8.59
CA GLU A 120 23.77 3.93 -8.12
C GLU A 120 23.44 4.28 -6.66
N ILE A 121 22.22 4.74 -6.42
CA ILE A 121 21.75 5.19 -5.11
C ILE A 121 20.33 4.68 -4.84
N THR A 122 20.06 4.23 -3.62
CA THR A 122 18.70 3.84 -3.21
C THR A 122 17.83 5.08 -2.97
N ARG A 123 16.49 4.96 -3.05
CA ARG A 123 15.59 6.07 -2.68
C ARG A 123 15.79 6.55 -1.24
N HIS A 124 16.21 5.68 -0.32
CA HIS A 124 16.52 6.03 1.08
C HIS A 124 17.77 6.89 1.20
N GLN A 125 18.86 6.48 0.57
CA GLN A 125 20.09 7.27 0.53
C GLN A 125 19.84 8.61 -0.18
N LEU A 126 19.04 8.61 -1.24
CA LEU A 126 18.64 9.82 -1.98
C LEU A 126 17.81 10.78 -1.12
N ALA A 127 16.81 10.28 -0.39
CA ALA A 127 16.01 11.06 0.54
C ALA A 127 16.87 11.74 1.62
N LYS A 128 17.81 10.98 2.22
CA LYS A 128 18.75 11.48 3.22
C LYS A 128 19.70 12.52 2.65
N ARG A 129 20.28 12.27 1.47
CA ARG A 129 21.23 13.17 0.77
C ARG A 129 20.58 14.49 0.36
N LEU A 130 19.30 14.47 -0.03
CA LEU A 130 18.58 15.66 -0.49
C LEU A 130 17.77 16.36 0.61
N GLY A 131 17.62 15.75 1.80
CA GLY A 131 16.78 16.28 2.87
C GLY A 131 15.29 16.28 2.51
N VAL A 132 14.83 15.31 1.73
CA VAL A 132 13.46 15.25 1.18
C VAL A 132 12.73 14.03 1.73
N ASN A 133 11.42 14.17 1.99
CA ASN A 133 10.59 13.06 2.45
C ASN A 133 10.55 11.89 1.44
N MET A 134 10.61 10.66 1.95
CA MET A 134 10.54 9.41 1.17
C MET A 134 9.34 9.36 0.20
N LYS A 135 8.17 9.86 0.63
CA LYS A 135 6.98 9.94 -0.23
C LYS A 135 7.22 10.84 -1.44
N THR A 136 7.83 11.99 -1.22
CA THR A 136 8.17 12.94 -2.29
C THR A 136 9.15 12.33 -3.29
N ILE A 137 10.17 11.60 -2.81
CA ILE A 137 11.07 10.85 -3.69
C ILE A 137 10.29 9.81 -4.50
N ARG A 138 9.47 8.98 -3.85
CA ARG A 138 8.66 7.95 -4.52
C ARG A 138 7.74 8.51 -5.60
N ASP A 139 7.05 9.61 -5.30
CA ASP A 139 6.10 10.26 -6.20
C ASP A 139 6.79 10.93 -7.41
N ARG A 140 8.07 11.32 -7.27
CA ARG A 140 8.85 12.02 -8.30
C ARG A 140 9.81 11.10 -9.07
N THR A 141 10.06 9.89 -8.59
CA THR A 141 10.86 8.88 -9.30
C THR A 141 10.02 8.15 -10.35
N PRO A 142 10.61 7.76 -11.50
CA PRO A 142 9.89 7.03 -12.53
C PRO A 142 9.30 5.72 -12.00
N ARG A 143 8.10 5.36 -12.48
CA ARG A 143 7.49 4.05 -12.21
C ARG A 143 7.91 3.00 -13.24
N ASP A 144 8.34 3.45 -14.42
CA ASP A 144 8.36 2.65 -15.65
C ASP A 144 9.75 2.08 -15.98
N GLY A 145 10.51 1.66 -14.97
CA GLY A 145 11.82 1.05 -15.18
C GLY A 145 12.96 2.02 -15.50
N GLU A 146 12.68 3.30 -15.81
CA GLU A 146 13.69 4.36 -15.85
C GLU A 146 14.37 4.52 -14.48
N ARG A 147 15.71 4.45 -14.47
CA ARG A 147 16.53 4.56 -13.26
C ARG A 147 17.18 5.94 -13.10
N LEU A 148 17.34 6.70 -14.18
CA LEU A 148 17.99 8.01 -14.15
C LEU A 148 17.08 9.06 -13.50
N VAL A 149 17.61 9.78 -12.51
CA VAL A 149 16.90 10.87 -11.83
C VAL A 149 17.81 12.08 -11.67
N THR A 150 17.27 13.28 -11.89
CA THR A 150 18.01 14.53 -11.69
C THR A 150 17.60 15.20 -10.38
N LYS A 151 18.55 15.88 -9.74
CA LYS A 151 18.30 16.66 -8.53
C LYS A 151 17.18 17.69 -8.73
N GLU A 152 17.15 18.34 -9.89
CA GLU A 152 16.13 19.32 -10.27
C GLU A 152 14.72 18.73 -10.28
N LYS A 153 14.53 17.54 -10.86
CA LYS A 153 13.23 16.85 -10.87
C LYS A 153 12.77 16.52 -9.45
N LEU A 154 13.69 16.13 -8.58
CA LEU A 154 13.41 15.73 -7.21
C LEU A 154 13.16 16.90 -6.26
N LEU A 155 13.75 18.08 -6.54
CA LEU A 155 13.60 19.29 -5.74
C LEU A 155 12.59 20.29 -6.30
N LYS A 156 12.05 20.06 -7.51
CA LYS A 156 11.08 20.96 -8.14
C LYS A 156 9.95 21.33 -7.18
N GLU A 157 9.76 22.62 -6.95
CA GLU A 157 8.67 23.11 -6.12
C GLU A 157 7.32 22.72 -6.72
N LYS A 158 6.38 22.35 -5.85
CA LYS A 158 5.03 22.00 -6.27
C LYS A 158 4.33 23.28 -6.69
N ARG A 159 4.24 23.52 -8.01
CA ARG A 159 3.40 24.59 -8.54
C ARG A 159 1.96 24.33 -8.08
N ARG A 160 1.33 25.31 -7.42
CA ARG A 160 -0.10 25.26 -7.16
C ARG A 160 -0.80 25.22 -8.52
N ILE A 161 -1.50 24.13 -8.80
CA ILE A 161 -2.34 24.04 -9.99
C ILE A 161 -3.56 24.91 -9.71
N ASN A 162 -3.46 26.17 -10.09
CA ASN A 162 -4.60 27.07 -10.07
C ASN A 162 -5.42 26.75 -11.32
N HIS A 163 -6.51 26.00 -11.13
CA HIS A 163 -7.49 25.78 -12.20
C HIS A 163 -8.04 27.14 -12.65
N ARG A 164 -7.87 27.47 -13.93
CA ARG A 164 -8.35 28.72 -14.51
C ARG A 164 -9.68 28.47 -15.21
N VAL A 165 -10.66 29.32 -14.93
CA VAL A 165 -12.02 29.27 -15.45
C VAL A 165 -12.34 30.61 -16.09
N LYS A 166 -12.80 30.58 -17.34
CA LYS A 166 -13.29 31.77 -18.04
C LYS A 166 -14.79 31.94 -17.80
N ILE A 167 -15.20 33.11 -17.31
CA ILE A 167 -16.61 33.52 -17.17
C ILE A 167 -16.75 34.86 -17.89
N GLY A 168 -17.56 34.90 -18.95
CA GLY A 168 -17.59 36.03 -19.87
C GLY A 168 -16.19 36.31 -20.45
N ASN A 169 -15.69 37.53 -20.22
CA ASN A 169 -14.37 37.97 -20.68
C ASN A 169 -13.27 37.91 -19.61
N VAL A 170 -13.57 37.45 -18.39
CA VAL A 170 -12.61 37.41 -17.28
C VAL A 170 -12.21 35.97 -16.98
N THR A 171 -10.93 35.77 -16.64
CA THR A 171 -10.39 34.45 -16.28
C THR A 171 -10.00 34.42 -14.81
N TYR A 172 -10.76 33.68 -14.02
CA TYR A 172 -10.58 33.51 -12.57
C TYR A 172 -9.87 32.19 -12.25
N SER A 173 -9.13 32.15 -11.14
CA SER A 173 -8.89 30.90 -10.41
C SER A 173 -10.17 30.47 -9.66
N LEU A 174 -10.26 29.22 -9.21
CA LEU A 174 -11.45 28.77 -8.45
C LEU A 174 -11.69 29.59 -7.16
N PRO A 175 -10.68 29.98 -6.36
CA PRO A 175 -10.88 30.87 -5.23
C PRO A 175 -11.37 32.26 -5.64
N GLU A 176 -10.72 32.90 -6.62
CA GLU A 176 -11.15 34.22 -7.12
C GLU A 176 -12.59 34.17 -7.69
N LEU A 177 -12.98 33.05 -8.30
CA LEU A 177 -14.34 32.82 -8.79
C LEU A 177 -15.34 32.71 -7.65
N ALA A 178 -14.95 32.06 -6.54
CA ALA A 178 -15.79 31.94 -5.36
C ALA A 178 -16.03 33.32 -4.73
N ASP A 179 -14.97 34.13 -4.60
CA ASP A 179 -15.05 35.48 -4.07
C ASP A 179 -15.90 36.40 -4.98
N ALA A 180 -15.67 36.36 -6.30
CA ALA A 180 -16.36 37.21 -7.26
C ALA A 180 -17.88 36.95 -7.34
N PHE A 181 -18.32 35.72 -7.07
CA PHE A 181 -19.73 35.31 -7.14
C PHE A 181 -20.35 35.00 -5.77
N ASN A 182 -19.67 35.39 -4.68
CA ASN A 182 -20.11 35.19 -3.30
C ASN A 182 -20.53 33.73 -3.00
N LEU A 183 -19.70 32.78 -3.43
CA LEU A 183 -19.85 31.35 -3.17
C LEU A 183 -18.73 30.87 -2.25
N SER A 184 -18.95 29.77 -1.52
CA SER A 184 -17.85 29.14 -0.81
C SER A 184 -16.87 28.50 -1.80
N VAL A 185 -15.57 28.63 -1.51
CA VAL A 185 -14.49 27.97 -2.28
C VAL A 185 -14.78 26.48 -2.42
N GLU A 186 -15.25 25.83 -1.35
CA GLU A 186 -15.61 24.42 -1.35
C GLU A 186 -16.73 24.09 -2.35
N THR A 187 -17.77 24.93 -2.45
CA THR A 187 -18.85 24.75 -3.43
C THR A 187 -18.31 24.76 -4.86
N VAL A 188 -17.45 25.73 -5.17
CA VAL A 188 -16.83 25.86 -6.50
C VAL A 188 -15.94 24.66 -6.82
N TYR A 189 -15.08 24.24 -5.87
CA TYR A 189 -14.24 23.04 -6.03
C TYR A 189 -15.07 21.76 -6.19
N SER A 190 -16.15 21.62 -5.42
CA SER A 190 -17.06 20.47 -5.45
C SER A 190 -17.74 20.35 -6.82
N ARG A 191 -18.18 21.47 -7.40
CA ARG A 191 -18.75 21.53 -8.77
C ARG A 191 -17.69 21.21 -9.83
N TRP A 192 -16.50 21.78 -9.71
CA TRP A 192 -15.39 21.49 -10.63
C TRP A 192 -15.02 20.00 -10.66
N LYS A 193 -14.94 19.36 -9.49
CA LYS A 193 -14.68 17.93 -9.33
C LYS A 193 -15.77 17.06 -9.95
N ARG A 194 -17.02 17.53 -9.97
CA ARG A 194 -18.16 16.88 -10.65
C ARG A 194 -18.23 17.17 -12.15
N GLY A 195 -17.23 17.84 -12.72
CA GLY A 195 -17.16 18.12 -14.16
C GLY A 195 -17.90 19.38 -14.60
N LYS A 196 -18.46 20.18 -13.68
CA LYS A 196 -19.11 21.46 -14.03
C LYS A 196 -18.09 22.49 -14.52
N ARG A 197 -18.45 23.28 -15.52
CA ARG A 197 -17.55 24.25 -16.18
C ARG A 197 -18.28 25.56 -16.47
N GLY A 198 -17.50 26.63 -16.66
CA GLY A 198 -18.03 27.95 -16.97
C GLY A 198 -19.10 28.39 -15.96
N GLU A 199 -20.22 28.89 -16.47
CA GLU A 199 -21.31 29.41 -15.65
C GLU A 199 -21.98 28.37 -14.74
N GLU A 200 -21.81 27.08 -15.02
CA GLU A 200 -22.33 26.05 -14.12
C GLU A 200 -21.66 26.05 -12.74
N LEU A 201 -20.47 26.64 -12.64
CA LEU A 201 -19.73 26.76 -11.38
C LEU A 201 -20.31 27.85 -10.47
N ILE A 202 -21.02 28.84 -11.03
CA ILE A 202 -21.51 30.02 -10.32
C ILE A 202 -23.02 29.98 -10.03
N LYS A 203 -23.71 28.88 -10.38
CA LYS A 203 -25.15 28.75 -10.11
C LYS A 203 -25.43 28.96 -8.60
N PRO A 204 -26.51 29.65 -8.21
CA PRO A 204 -26.84 29.83 -6.81
C PRO A 204 -27.04 28.47 -6.12
N VAL A 205 -26.62 28.37 -4.86
CA VAL A 205 -26.93 27.22 -4.01
C VAL A 205 -28.41 27.37 -3.64
N ARG A 206 -29.23 26.39 -4.01
CA ARG A 206 -30.63 26.31 -3.57
C ARG A 206 -30.72 25.69 -2.20
#